data_AF-A0A813KLC1-F1
#
_entry.id   AF-A0A813KLC1-F1
#
_cell.length_a   1.000
_cell.length_b   1.000
_cell.length_c   1.000
_cell.angle_alpha   90.00
_cell.angle_beta   90.00
_cell.angle_gamma   90.00
#
_symmetry.space_group_name_H-M   'P 1'
#
loop_
_entity.id
_entity.type
_entity.pdbx_description
1 polymer ?
#
loop_
_entity_poly.entity_id
_entity_poly.type
_entity_poly.pdbx_seq_one_letter_code
_entity_poly.pdbx_strand_id
1 'polypeptide(L)'
;ANGSVVTWGDAAYGGNSSAVALLLTEGVVQVCGTTGAFAAIKSNGSVVTWGIANHGGNSSAVAPLLTESVVQVFGTEAAFAAIKANGSVVTWGDPADGGNSSAVAPLLTEGVVQVCGTERAFAAIKANGSVVTWGDAACGGNSSAVAPLLTEGVVQVCRNQAAFAAIKANGSVVTWGSADHGGNSSAVAPLLTAGVVQVCRNDFAFAAIKANGSVVTWGSADHGGNSSAVAALLTESVVQVCGSSVAFAAIKANGSVVTWGRAAHGGNSSAVAPLLSEGVVQVCGNQAAFAAIKANGSVVTWGSASYGGDSSTVALLLTEGVVQVCGNQAAFAAIKAKGSVVTWGSAIHGGNSSAVAPLLTESVVQVCGTEAAFAAIKANGSVVTWGSADHGGNSSAVAPLLTEGVVQVF
;
A
#
# COMPACT_ATOMS: atom_id res chain seq x y z
N ALA A 1 -12.42 -2.16 -22.12
CA ALA A 1 -13.00 -3.31 -21.38
C ALA A 1 -14.43 -2.97 -21.00
N ASN A 2 -15.36 -3.92 -21.04
CA ASN A 2 -16.77 -3.75 -20.62
C ASN A 2 -16.93 -3.66 -19.09
N GLY A 3 -15.86 -3.71 -18.31
CA GLY A 3 -15.90 -3.68 -16.85
C GLY A 3 -16.35 -5.00 -16.22
N SER A 4 -16.11 -6.14 -16.88
CA SER A 4 -16.32 -7.45 -16.26
C SER A 4 -15.23 -7.76 -15.22
N VAL A 5 -15.60 -8.42 -14.12
CA VAL A 5 -14.67 -8.88 -13.08
C VAL A 5 -14.68 -10.40 -13.00
N VAL A 6 -13.48 -10.97 -12.94
CA VAL A 6 -13.23 -12.41 -12.72
C VAL A 6 -12.49 -12.55 -11.40
N THR A 7 -12.94 -13.45 -10.53
CA THR A 7 -12.30 -13.74 -9.24
C THR A 7 -11.73 -15.16 -9.21
N TRP A 8 -10.64 -15.36 -8.48
CA TRP A 8 -10.05 -16.66 -8.17
C TRP A 8 -9.28 -16.57 -6.85
N GLY A 9 -8.81 -17.71 -6.33
CA GLY A 9 -8.11 -17.80 -5.05
C GLY A 9 -8.94 -18.49 -3.97
N ASP A 10 -8.59 -18.28 -2.71
CA ASP A 10 -9.30 -18.90 -1.58
C ASP A 10 -10.77 -18.43 -1.51
N ALA A 11 -11.68 -19.40 -1.54
CA ALA A 11 -13.11 -19.15 -1.50
C ALA A 11 -13.56 -18.47 -0.19
N ALA A 12 -12.87 -18.73 0.92
CA ALA A 12 -13.17 -18.13 2.22
C ALA A 12 -12.81 -16.64 2.26
N TYR A 13 -11.83 -16.19 1.47
CA TYR A 13 -11.33 -14.81 1.47
C TYR A 13 -11.76 -14.01 0.23
N GLY A 14 -12.90 -14.37 -0.37
CA GLY A 14 -13.50 -13.62 -1.47
C GLY A 14 -13.06 -14.04 -2.89
N GLY A 15 -12.28 -15.12 -3.01
CA GLY A 15 -11.96 -15.73 -4.32
C GLY A 15 -13.19 -16.32 -5.04
N ASN A 16 -14.27 -16.59 -4.30
CA ASN A 16 -15.56 -17.05 -4.84
C ASN A 16 -16.58 -15.91 -4.90
N SER A 17 -16.87 -15.40 -6.11
CA SER A 17 -17.92 -14.41 -6.37
C SER A 17 -19.19 -14.99 -7.00
N SER A 18 -19.38 -16.31 -6.98
CA SER A 18 -20.51 -16.99 -7.68
C SER A 18 -21.89 -16.45 -7.29
N ALA A 19 -22.08 -16.09 -6.02
CA ALA A 19 -23.32 -15.49 -5.51
C ALA A 19 -23.66 -14.13 -6.14
N VAL A 20 -22.67 -13.42 -6.68
CA VAL A 20 -22.83 -12.10 -7.30
C VAL A 20 -22.34 -12.05 -8.75
N ALA A 21 -22.05 -13.20 -9.38
CA ALA A 21 -21.39 -13.27 -10.69
C ALA A 21 -22.17 -12.52 -11.79
N LEU A 22 -23.50 -12.61 -11.80
CA LEU A 22 -24.35 -11.88 -12.75
C LEU A 22 -24.27 -10.36 -12.60
N LEU A 23 -23.87 -9.88 -11.42
CA LEU A 23 -23.67 -8.45 -11.17
C LEU A 23 -22.26 -7.99 -11.56
N LEU A 24 -21.33 -8.90 -11.83
CA LEU A 24 -19.94 -8.59 -12.16
C LEU A 24 -19.61 -8.77 -13.66
N THR A 25 -20.61 -9.02 -14.50
CA THR A 25 -20.42 -9.26 -15.94
C THR A 25 -20.04 -8.02 -16.73
N GLU A 26 -20.37 -6.83 -16.22
CA GLU A 26 -20.06 -5.54 -16.86
C GLU A 26 -20.21 -4.36 -15.88
N GLY A 27 -19.67 -3.22 -16.31
CA GLY A 27 -19.88 -1.93 -15.70
C GLY A 27 -19.13 -1.71 -14.39
N VAL A 28 -18.28 -2.62 -13.93
CA VAL A 28 -17.40 -2.37 -12.78
C VAL A 28 -16.30 -1.39 -13.19
N VAL A 29 -16.11 -0.34 -12.39
CA VAL A 29 -15.11 0.71 -12.60
C VAL A 29 -14.00 0.70 -11.55
N GLN A 30 -14.28 0.14 -10.36
CA GLN A 30 -13.31 0.01 -9.27
C GLN A 30 -13.63 -1.21 -8.42
N VAL A 31 -12.60 -1.91 -7.94
CA VAL A 31 -12.70 -2.94 -6.90
C VAL A 31 -11.83 -2.53 -5.72
N CYS A 32 -12.33 -2.69 -4.50
CA CYS A 32 -11.62 -2.48 -3.25
C CYS A 32 -11.74 -3.73 -2.38
N GLY A 33 -10.65 -4.15 -1.74
CA GLY A 33 -10.61 -5.31 -0.86
C GLY A 33 -10.35 -4.94 0.60
N THR A 34 -10.87 -5.75 1.51
CA THR A 34 -10.40 -5.92 2.89
C THR A 34 -9.59 -7.22 2.96
N THR A 35 -9.20 -7.69 4.16
CA THR A 35 -8.51 -8.98 4.31
C THR A 35 -9.35 -10.19 3.86
N GLY A 36 -10.68 -10.06 3.80
CA GLY A 36 -11.57 -11.20 3.52
C GLY A 36 -12.79 -10.89 2.67
N ALA A 37 -12.96 -9.66 2.19
CA ALA A 37 -14.10 -9.27 1.38
C ALA A 37 -13.73 -8.26 0.30
N PHE A 38 -14.62 -8.11 -0.69
CA PHE A 38 -14.47 -7.17 -1.77
C PHE A 38 -15.73 -6.33 -1.96
N ALA A 39 -15.54 -5.11 -2.44
CA ALA A 39 -16.58 -4.19 -2.86
C ALA A 39 -16.24 -3.64 -4.26
N ALA A 40 -17.14 -3.84 -5.22
CA ALA A 40 -17.03 -3.33 -6.58
C ALA A 40 -17.99 -2.16 -6.80
N ILE A 41 -17.46 -1.04 -7.30
CA ILE A 41 -18.25 0.12 -7.73
C ILE A 41 -18.61 -0.05 -9.21
N LYS A 42 -19.89 0.09 -9.53
CA LYS A 42 -20.40 0.12 -10.90
C LYS A 42 -20.41 1.53 -11.49
N SER A 43 -20.47 1.62 -12.82
CA SER A 43 -20.50 2.88 -13.57
C SER A 43 -21.72 3.76 -13.26
N ASN A 44 -22.81 3.18 -12.77
CA ASN A 44 -23.98 3.90 -12.25
C ASN A 44 -23.84 4.33 -10.77
N GLY A 45 -22.69 4.06 -10.15
CA GLY A 45 -22.40 4.36 -8.75
C GLY A 45 -23.03 3.39 -7.74
N SER A 46 -23.54 2.22 -8.18
CA SER A 46 -23.98 1.17 -7.26
C SER A 46 -22.80 0.33 -6.77
N VAL A 47 -22.93 -0.30 -5.60
CA VAL A 47 -21.88 -1.16 -5.02
C VAL A 47 -22.35 -2.61 -4.91
N VAL A 48 -21.48 -3.54 -5.31
CA VAL A 48 -21.66 -4.99 -5.15
C VAL A 48 -20.60 -5.50 -4.18
N THR A 49 -21.00 -6.23 -3.13
CA THR A 49 -20.07 -6.79 -2.13
C THR A 49 -20.12 -8.31 -2.10
N TRP A 50 -18.99 -8.95 -1.80
CA TRP A 50 -18.90 -10.40 -1.58
C TRP A 50 -17.71 -10.75 -0.67
N GLY A 51 -17.62 -12.01 -0.22
CA GLY A 51 -16.61 -12.49 0.73
C GLY A 51 -17.14 -12.67 2.15
N ILE A 52 -16.25 -12.64 3.15
CA ILE A 52 -16.60 -12.86 4.56
C ILE A 52 -17.59 -11.78 5.02
N ALA A 53 -18.74 -12.22 5.55
CA ALA A 53 -19.84 -11.33 5.93
C ALA A 53 -19.38 -10.24 6.91
N ASN A 54 -18.64 -10.61 7.95
CA ASN A 54 -18.14 -9.68 8.97
C ASN A 54 -16.99 -8.81 8.49
N HIS A 55 -16.32 -9.14 7.37
CA HIS A 55 -15.26 -8.31 6.79
C HIS A 55 -15.82 -7.31 5.74
N GLY A 56 -17.13 -7.15 5.70
CA GLY A 56 -17.83 -6.26 4.78
C GLY A 56 -18.41 -6.93 3.54
N GLY A 57 -18.33 -8.27 3.43
CA GLY A 57 -18.97 -9.03 2.35
C GLY A 57 -20.49 -8.93 2.37
N ASN A 58 -21.09 -8.73 3.55
CA ASN A 58 -22.52 -8.48 3.71
C ASN A 58 -22.80 -6.97 3.90
N SER A 59 -23.39 -6.33 2.89
CA SER A 59 -23.81 -4.92 2.92
C SER A 59 -25.33 -4.73 3.04
N SER A 60 -26.09 -5.79 3.34
CA SER A 60 -27.58 -5.75 3.34
C SER A 60 -28.17 -4.66 4.23
N ALA A 61 -27.56 -4.38 5.39
CA ALA A 61 -28.00 -3.35 6.32
C ALA A 61 -27.91 -1.92 5.74
N VAL A 62 -27.04 -1.70 4.75
CA VAL A 62 -26.82 -0.40 4.10
C VAL A 62 -27.13 -0.43 2.60
N ALA A 63 -27.68 -1.52 2.08
CA ALA A 63 -27.94 -1.70 0.65
C ALA A 63 -28.77 -0.55 0.02
N PRO A 64 -29.80 0.01 0.68
CA PRO A 64 -30.54 1.16 0.13
C PRO A 64 -29.68 2.42 -0.09
N LEU A 65 -28.54 2.53 0.61
CA LEU A 65 -27.63 3.67 0.50
C LEU A 65 -26.55 3.46 -0.57
N LEU A 66 -26.40 2.23 -1.08
CA LEU A 66 -25.37 1.80 -2.02
C LEU A 66 -25.91 1.51 -3.44
N THR A 67 -27.14 1.94 -3.74
CA THR A 67 -27.79 1.72 -5.04
C THR A 67 -27.28 2.66 -6.14
N GLU A 68 -26.75 3.83 -5.78
CA GLU A 68 -26.25 4.85 -6.71
C GLU A 68 -25.34 5.88 -6.03
N SER A 69 -24.69 6.70 -6.85
CA SER A 69 -23.89 7.86 -6.44
C SER A 69 -22.64 7.56 -5.60
N VAL A 70 -22.26 6.30 -5.37
CA VAL A 70 -20.96 5.98 -4.78
C VAL A 70 -19.86 6.28 -5.79
N VAL A 71 -18.85 7.03 -5.37
CA VAL A 71 -17.73 7.43 -6.23
C VAL A 71 -16.41 6.75 -5.85
N GLN A 72 -16.24 6.40 -4.57
CA GLN A 72 -15.04 5.75 -4.05
C GLN A 72 -15.38 4.84 -2.86
N VAL A 73 -14.65 3.75 -2.73
CA VAL A 73 -14.72 2.81 -1.59
C VAL A 73 -13.32 2.59 -1.04
N PHE A 74 -13.21 2.57 0.28
CA PHE A 74 -11.98 2.35 1.05
C PHE A 74 -12.19 1.21 2.03
N GLY A 75 -11.16 0.42 2.27
CA GLY A 75 -11.16 -0.68 3.23
C GLY A 75 -10.20 -0.47 4.40
N THR A 76 -10.57 -1.00 5.56
CA THR A 76 -9.69 -1.38 6.68
C THR A 76 -9.47 -2.91 6.62
N GLU A 77 -9.02 -3.56 7.69
CA GLU A 77 -8.88 -5.01 7.73
C GLU A 77 -10.20 -5.76 7.54
N ALA A 78 -11.31 -5.24 8.10
CA ALA A 78 -12.61 -5.91 8.06
C ALA A 78 -13.82 -4.96 7.85
N ALA A 79 -13.59 -3.70 7.49
CA ALA A 79 -14.69 -2.76 7.20
C ALA A 79 -14.46 -1.94 5.94
N PHE A 80 -15.56 -1.37 5.43
CA PHE A 80 -15.55 -0.47 4.29
C PHE A 80 -16.17 0.89 4.66
N ALA A 81 -15.69 1.92 3.96
CA ALA A 81 -16.27 3.25 3.91
C ALA A 81 -16.42 3.70 2.46
N ALA A 82 -17.63 4.04 2.04
CA ALA A 82 -17.94 4.56 0.71
C ALA A 82 -18.21 6.06 0.77
N ILE A 83 -17.59 6.83 -0.13
CA ILE A 83 -17.91 8.25 -0.36
C ILE A 83 -18.93 8.33 -1.49
N LYS A 84 -20.03 9.06 -1.26
CA LYS A 84 -21.01 9.39 -2.30
C LYS A 84 -20.69 10.72 -2.99
N ALA A 85 -21.30 10.99 -4.14
CA ALA A 85 -21.05 12.18 -4.96
C ALA A 85 -21.29 13.52 -4.23
N ASN A 86 -22.16 13.55 -3.22
CA ASN A 86 -22.38 14.71 -2.36
C ASN A 86 -21.38 14.83 -1.19
N GLY A 87 -20.42 13.92 -1.11
CA GLY A 87 -19.45 13.83 -0.02
C GLY A 87 -20.01 13.24 1.28
N SER A 88 -21.17 12.58 1.25
CA SER A 88 -21.64 11.76 2.39
C SER A 88 -20.89 10.43 2.46
N VAL A 89 -20.78 9.85 3.65
CA VAL A 89 -20.08 8.57 3.87
C VAL A 89 -21.02 7.49 4.40
N VAL A 90 -20.94 6.30 3.81
CA VAL A 90 -21.65 5.09 4.26
C VAL A 90 -20.61 4.07 4.72
N THR A 91 -20.79 3.47 5.89
CA THR A 91 -19.87 2.47 6.45
C THR A 91 -20.57 1.13 6.69
N TRP A 92 -19.84 0.02 6.55
CA TRP A 92 -20.31 -1.33 6.86
C TRP A 92 -19.13 -2.29 7.10
N GLY A 93 -19.41 -3.48 7.61
CA GLY A 93 -18.39 -4.47 8.02
C GLY A 93 -18.25 -4.54 9.54
N ASP A 94 -17.09 -4.98 10.03
CA ASP A 94 -16.87 -5.15 11.48
C ASP A 94 -16.95 -3.79 12.20
N PRO A 95 -17.82 -3.62 13.20
CA PRO A 95 -17.91 -2.39 13.98
C PRO A 95 -16.61 -1.98 14.68
N ALA A 96 -15.80 -2.93 15.14
CA ALA A 96 -14.52 -2.68 15.80
C ALA A 96 -13.48 -2.11 14.82
N ASP A 97 -13.58 -2.48 13.54
CA ASP A 97 -12.62 -2.08 12.50
C ASP A 97 -13.10 -0.87 11.68
N GLY A 98 -14.11 -0.15 12.16
CA GLY A 98 -14.63 1.07 11.55
C GLY A 98 -15.92 0.91 10.74
N GLY A 99 -16.55 -0.26 10.77
CA GLY A 99 -17.84 -0.54 10.13
C GLY A 99 -19.04 0.17 10.78
N ASN A 100 -18.85 0.82 11.93
CA ASN A 100 -19.85 1.63 12.62
C ASN A 100 -19.36 3.08 12.80
N SER A 101 -19.93 4.00 12.02
CA SER A 101 -19.67 5.45 12.11
C SER A 101 -20.79 6.25 12.79
N SER A 102 -21.72 5.60 13.49
CA SER A 102 -22.92 6.25 14.06
C SER A 102 -22.62 7.42 15.00
N ALA A 103 -21.55 7.30 15.81
CA ALA A 103 -21.12 8.35 16.74
C ALA A 103 -20.68 9.65 16.04
N VAL A 104 -20.28 9.58 14.76
CA VAL A 104 -19.83 10.72 13.96
C VAL A 104 -20.71 10.97 12.74
N ALA A 105 -21.85 10.29 12.62
CA ALA A 105 -22.75 10.38 11.46
C ALA A 105 -23.16 11.83 11.11
N PRO A 106 -23.46 12.74 12.06
CA PRO A 106 -23.77 14.13 11.74
C PRO A 106 -22.65 14.89 11.04
N LEU A 107 -21.40 14.44 11.17
CA LEU A 107 -20.22 15.07 10.55
C LEU A 107 -19.92 14.50 9.15
N LEU A 108 -20.57 13.39 8.78
CA LEU A 108 -20.34 12.61 7.55
C LEU A 108 -21.50 12.73 6.55
N THR A 109 -22.40 13.70 6.72
CA THR A 109 -23.57 13.90 5.85
C THR A 109 -23.23 14.55 4.50
N GLU A 110 -22.11 15.27 4.41
CA GLU A 110 -21.64 15.94 3.19
C GLU A 110 -20.19 16.41 3.33
N GLY A 111 -19.59 16.76 2.18
CA GLY A 111 -18.33 17.49 2.11
C GLY A 111 -17.07 16.67 2.39
N VAL A 112 -17.16 15.35 2.59
CA VAL A 112 -15.98 14.46 2.61
C VAL A 112 -15.46 14.31 1.19
N VAL A 113 -14.14 14.49 1.02
CA VAL A 113 -13.46 14.39 -0.28
C VAL A 113 -12.47 13.23 -0.34
N GLN A 114 -12.04 12.72 0.81
CA GLN A 114 -11.11 11.60 0.90
C GLN A 114 -11.32 10.83 2.21
N VAL A 115 -11.13 9.51 2.17
CA VAL A 115 -11.07 8.65 3.36
C VAL A 115 -9.76 7.86 3.35
N CYS A 116 -9.20 7.65 4.53
CA CYS A 116 -7.98 6.89 4.76
C CYS A 116 -8.20 5.91 5.92
N GLY A 117 -7.77 4.66 5.78
CA GLY A 117 -7.87 3.65 6.83
C GLY A 117 -6.51 3.19 7.37
N THR A 118 -6.36 3.10 8.70
CA THR A 118 -5.38 2.21 9.36
C THR A 118 -5.93 0.77 9.30
N GLU A 119 -5.35 -0.18 10.04
CA GLU A 119 -5.89 -1.54 10.10
C GLU A 119 -7.32 -1.57 10.61
N ARG A 120 -7.68 -0.74 11.60
CA ARG A 120 -8.97 -0.84 12.31
C ARG A 120 -9.69 0.51 12.53
N ALA A 121 -9.24 1.58 11.88
CA ALA A 121 -9.87 2.89 11.99
C ALA A 121 -9.83 3.69 10.69
N PHE A 122 -10.72 4.65 10.56
CA PHE A 122 -10.81 5.57 9.43
C PHE A 122 -10.60 7.02 9.85
N ALA A 123 -10.06 7.81 8.92
CA ALA A 123 -10.02 9.27 8.95
C ALA A 123 -10.56 9.82 7.62
N ALA A 124 -11.59 10.67 7.68
CA ALA A 124 -12.16 11.40 6.56
C ALA A 124 -11.62 12.83 6.53
N ILE A 125 -11.18 13.29 5.36
CA ILE A 125 -10.81 14.68 5.08
C ILE A 125 -12.00 15.36 4.40
N LYS A 126 -12.46 16.49 4.95
CA LYS A 126 -13.51 17.32 4.36
C LYS A 126 -12.92 18.38 3.42
N ALA A 127 -13.75 18.94 2.54
CA ALA A 127 -13.33 19.95 1.55
C ALA A 127 -12.72 21.22 2.17
N ASN A 128 -13.08 21.58 3.41
CA ASN A 128 -12.47 22.68 4.17
C ASN A 128 -11.15 22.28 4.86
N GLY A 129 -10.69 21.05 4.67
CA GLY A 129 -9.50 20.49 5.32
C GLY A 129 -9.70 20.11 6.79
N SER A 130 -10.94 19.96 7.26
CA SER A 130 -11.21 19.36 8.58
C SER A 130 -11.12 17.84 8.52
N VAL A 131 -10.82 17.19 9.65
CA VAL A 131 -10.71 15.72 9.74
C VAL A 131 -11.70 15.14 10.75
N VAL A 132 -12.38 14.06 10.36
CA VAL A 132 -13.29 13.28 11.20
C VAL A 132 -12.77 11.85 11.30
N THR A 133 -12.69 11.27 12.50
CA THR A 133 -12.18 9.91 12.71
C THR A 133 -13.22 9.00 13.37
N TRP A 134 -13.15 7.69 13.08
CA TRP A 134 -13.96 6.66 13.75
C TRP A 134 -13.28 5.28 13.64
N GLY A 135 -13.80 4.29 14.38
CA GLY A 135 -13.23 2.94 14.49
C GLY A 135 -12.46 2.75 15.80
N ASP A 136 -11.56 1.76 15.83
CA ASP A 136 -10.77 1.41 17.02
C ASP A 136 -9.92 2.61 17.50
N ALA A 137 -10.09 3.00 18.76
CA ALA A 137 -9.40 4.15 19.34
C ALA A 137 -7.87 3.97 19.43
N ALA A 138 -7.39 2.75 19.68
CA ALA A 138 -5.96 2.42 19.70
C ALA A 138 -5.33 2.47 18.30
N CYS A 139 -6.14 2.32 17.24
CA CYS A 139 -5.71 2.41 15.85
C CYS A 139 -5.98 3.79 15.20
N GLY A 140 -6.31 4.81 16.00
CA GLY A 140 -6.50 6.18 15.52
C GLY A 140 -7.95 6.59 15.24
N GLY A 141 -8.93 5.79 15.65
CA GLY A 141 -10.36 6.14 15.58
C GLY A 141 -10.77 7.29 16.49
N ASN A 142 -9.93 7.66 17.47
CA ASN A 142 -10.13 8.79 18.36
C ASN A 142 -9.04 9.87 18.18
N SER A 143 -9.40 11.03 17.58
CA SER A 143 -8.52 12.19 17.43
C SER A 143 -8.80 13.33 18.42
N SER A 144 -9.62 13.12 19.46
CA SER A 144 -10.09 14.18 20.37
C SER A 144 -8.97 15.02 21.01
N ALA A 145 -7.84 14.39 21.34
CA ALA A 145 -6.67 15.06 21.91
C ALA A 145 -6.03 16.10 20.96
N VAL A 146 -6.24 15.97 19.65
CA VAL A 146 -5.71 16.87 18.61
C VAL A 146 -6.81 17.55 17.80
N ALA A 147 -8.08 17.42 18.20
CA ALA A 147 -9.22 17.98 17.47
C ALA A 147 -9.10 19.49 17.15
N PRO A 148 -8.60 20.36 18.06
CA PRO A 148 -8.39 21.78 17.74
C PRO A 148 -7.41 22.03 16.59
N LEU A 149 -6.52 21.07 16.30
CA LEU A 149 -5.54 21.17 15.22
C LEU A 149 -6.07 20.59 13.89
N LEU A 150 -7.23 19.94 13.90
CA LEU A 150 -7.83 19.23 12.76
C LEU A 150 -9.13 19.89 12.27
N THR A 151 -9.40 21.14 12.65
CA THR A 151 -10.60 21.88 12.25
C THR A 151 -10.57 22.39 10.82
N GLU A 152 -9.38 22.59 10.24
CA GLU A 152 -9.17 23.08 8.88
C GLU A 152 -7.72 22.89 8.42
N GLY A 153 -7.50 23.06 7.12
CA GLY A 153 -6.17 23.21 6.52
C GLY A 153 -5.37 21.92 6.35
N VAL A 154 -5.92 20.74 6.69
CA VAL A 154 -5.33 19.44 6.33
C VAL A 154 -5.49 19.23 4.83
N VAL A 155 -4.40 18.89 4.15
CA VAL A 155 -4.39 18.62 2.70
C VAL A 155 -4.09 17.16 2.38
N GLN A 156 -3.49 16.43 3.32
CA GLN A 156 -3.15 15.02 3.15
C GLN A 156 -3.12 14.32 4.51
N VAL A 157 -3.58 13.07 4.56
CA VAL A 157 -3.43 12.17 5.71
C VAL A 157 -2.63 10.94 5.29
N CYS A 158 -1.50 10.72 5.96
CA CYS A 158 -0.71 9.50 5.85
C CYS A 158 -1.07 8.56 7.00
N ARG A 159 -0.96 7.26 6.78
CA ARG A 159 -1.33 6.23 7.76
C ARG A 159 -0.36 5.06 7.73
N ASN A 160 -0.12 4.43 8.88
CA ASN A 160 0.48 3.10 8.96
C ASN A 160 -0.52 2.12 9.59
N GLN A 161 -0.07 1.05 10.23
CA GLN A 161 -0.96 0.03 10.79
C GLN A 161 -1.93 0.59 11.84
N ALA A 162 -1.50 1.53 12.69
CA ALA A 162 -2.31 1.98 13.83
C ALA A 162 -2.22 3.49 14.15
N ALA A 163 -1.59 4.29 13.29
CA ALA A 163 -1.46 5.73 13.49
C ALA A 163 -1.64 6.53 12.20
N PHE A 164 -1.95 7.82 12.39
CA PHE A 164 -2.12 8.80 11.33
C PHE A 164 -1.18 9.99 11.51
N ALA A 165 -0.79 10.59 10.39
CA ALA A 165 -0.06 11.85 10.30
C ALA A 165 -0.71 12.74 9.22
N ALA A 166 -1.36 13.82 9.65
CA ALA A 166 -1.94 14.84 8.77
C ALA A 166 -0.90 15.91 8.41
N ILE A 167 -0.74 16.18 7.12
CA ILE A 167 0.03 17.32 6.60
C ILE A 167 -0.95 18.46 6.34
N LYS A 168 -0.66 19.63 6.92
CA LYS A 168 -1.43 20.86 6.69
C LYS A 168 -0.84 21.67 5.52
N ALA A 169 -1.62 22.58 4.94
CA ALA A 169 -1.21 23.42 3.82
C ALA A 169 0.07 24.24 4.05
N ASN A 170 0.40 24.58 5.30
CA ASN A 170 1.67 25.25 5.66
C ASN A 170 2.86 24.28 5.84
N GLY A 171 2.66 22.98 5.60
CA GLY A 171 3.65 21.93 5.81
C GLY A 171 3.87 21.56 7.27
N SER A 172 2.98 21.94 8.19
CA SER A 172 2.97 21.41 9.56
C SER A 172 2.36 20.01 9.61
N VAL A 173 2.75 19.20 10.61
CA VAL A 173 2.24 17.83 10.78
C VAL A 173 1.55 17.66 12.13
N VAL A 174 0.37 17.03 12.11
CA VAL A 174 -0.40 16.63 13.31
C VAL A 174 -0.54 15.12 13.32
N THR A 175 -0.25 14.46 14.44
CA THR A 175 -0.29 12.99 14.56
C THR A 175 -1.30 12.53 15.61
N TRP A 176 -1.89 11.36 15.41
CA TRP A 176 -2.75 10.69 16.40
C TRP A 176 -2.79 9.18 16.15
N GLY A 177 -3.38 8.42 17.09
CA GLY A 177 -3.41 6.95 17.09
C GLY A 177 -2.38 6.34 18.04
N SER A 178 -1.99 5.09 17.80
CA SER A 178 -1.06 4.37 18.67
C SER A 178 0.29 5.08 18.80
N ALA A 179 0.72 5.37 20.03
CA ALA A 179 2.02 5.99 20.29
C ALA A 179 3.18 5.12 19.79
N ASP A 180 3.08 3.80 19.93
CA ASP A 180 4.07 2.83 19.46
C ASP A 180 4.15 2.75 17.93
N HIS A 181 3.18 3.31 17.23
CA HIS A 181 3.15 3.42 15.77
C HIS A 181 3.36 4.86 15.28
N GLY A 182 3.77 5.79 16.15
CA GLY A 182 4.02 7.19 15.75
C GLY A 182 2.80 8.11 15.79
N GLY A 183 1.74 7.72 16.49
CA GLY A 183 0.63 8.60 16.84
C GLY A 183 1.04 9.75 17.77
N ASN A 184 2.19 9.65 18.43
CA ASN A 184 2.79 10.71 19.23
C ASN A 184 4.11 11.21 18.60
N SER A 185 4.10 12.47 18.14
CA SER A 185 5.28 13.16 17.56
C SER A 185 5.84 14.27 18.45
N SER A 186 5.44 14.34 19.73
CA SER A 186 5.82 15.42 20.66
C SER A 186 7.34 15.64 20.77
N ALA A 187 8.14 14.57 20.74
CA ALA A 187 9.60 14.64 20.80
C ALA A 187 10.24 15.38 19.61
N VAL A 188 9.55 15.45 18.48
CA VAL A 188 10.02 16.12 17.25
C VAL A 188 9.10 17.26 16.80
N ALA A 189 8.12 17.65 17.62
CA ALA A 189 7.14 18.68 17.29
C ALA A 189 7.77 20.02 16.81
N PRO A 190 8.87 20.53 17.38
CA PRO A 190 9.53 21.75 16.89
C PRO A 190 9.97 21.65 15.42
N LEU A 191 10.31 20.44 14.95
CA LEU A 191 10.77 20.16 13.59
C LEU A 191 9.61 19.96 12.60
N LEU A 192 8.38 19.79 13.09
CA LEU A 192 7.17 19.52 12.32
C LEU A 192 6.22 20.73 12.22
N THR A 193 6.69 21.93 12.56
CA THR A 193 5.89 23.16 12.57
C THR A 193 5.64 23.75 11.18
N ALA A 194 6.47 23.44 10.19
CA ALA A 194 6.32 23.87 8.80
C ALA A 194 7.29 23.11 7.88
N GLY A 195 7.03 23.22 6.57
CA GLY A 195 7.97 22.84 5.51
C GLY A 195 8.08 21.34 5.23
N VAL A 196 7.24 20.49 5.84
CA VAL A 196 7.07 19.09 5.41
C VAL A 196 6.33 19.07 4.08
N VAL A 197 6.87 18.34 3.10
CA VAL A 197 6.27 18.19 1.76
C VAL A 197 5.77 16.77 1.52
N GLN A 198 6.30 15.79 2.26
CA GLN A 198 5.92 14.39 2.13
C GLN A 198 6.12 13.68 3.47
N VAL A 199 5.22 12.76 3.80
CA VAL A 199 5.38 11.82 4.92
C VAL A 199 5.37 10.40 4.37
N CYS A 200 6.49 9.70 4.54
CA CYS A 200 6.63 8.28 4.24
C CYS A 200 6.37 7.46 5.50
N ARG A 201 5.99 6.19 5.33
CA ARG A 201 5.66 5.29 6.43
C ARG A 201 6.30 3.91 6.25
N ASN A 202 6.49 3.25 7.38
CA ASN A 202 6.48 1.79 7.48
C ASN A 202 5.35 1.40 8.44
N ASP A 203 5.32 0.16 8.93
CA ASP A 203 4.22 -0.33 9.75
C ASP A 203 4.11 0.38 11.11
N PHE A 204 5.24 0.84 11.67
CA PHE A 204 5.35 1.35 13.07
C PHE A 204 5.91 2.77 13.21
N ALA A 205 6.31 3.41 12.12
CA ALA A 205 7.02 4.69 12.15
C ALA A 205 6.77 5.52 10.90
N PHE A 206 7.13 6.81 11.00
CA PHE A 206 7.02 7.78 9.94
C PHE A 206 8.37 8.49 9.69
N ALA A 207 8.56 8.93 8.45
CA ALA A 207 9.67 9.76 8.03
C ALA A 207 9.14 10.92 7.16
N ALA A 208 9.23 12.15 7.66
CA ALA A 208 8.85 13.36 6.93
C ALA A 208 10.04 13.90 6.12
N ILE A 209 9.84 14.10 4.82
CA ILE A 209 10.76 14.84 3.95
C ILE A 209 10.34 16.31 3.96
N LYS A 210 11.28 17.20 4.28
CA LYS A 210 11.08 18.65 4.24
C LYS A 210 11.49 19.23 2.89
N ALA A 211 11.00 20.43 2.57
CA ALA A 211 11.28 21.12 1.29
C ALA A 211 12.78 21.35 1.01
N ASN A 212 13.60 21.42 2.05
CA ASN A 212 15.07 21.52 1.93
C ASN A 212 15.77 20.17 1.75
N GLY A 213 15.02 19.07 1.62
CA GLY A 213 15.53 17.70 1.51
C GLY A 213 16.03 17.10 2.82
N SER A 214 15.76 17.71 3.99
CA SER A 214 16.02 17.08 5.29
C SER A 214 14.93 16.09 5.67
N VAL A 215 15.26 15.12 6.53
CA VAL A 215 14.31 14.11 7.02
C VAL A 215 14.14 14.19 8.53
N VAL A 216 12.90 14.11 8.99
CA VAL A 216 12.51 14.01 10.42
C VAL A 216 11.78 12.70 10.64
N THR A 217 12.19 11.90 11.62
CA THR A 217 11.57 10.59 11.90
C THR A 217 10.93 10.54 13.28
N TRP A 218 9.85 9.76 13.43
CA TRP A 218 9.21 9.47 14.72
C TRP A 218 8.42 8.15 14.66
N GLY A 219 7.96 7.67 15.82
CA GLY A 219 7.34 6.35 15.99
C GLY A 219 8.26 5.38 16.73
N SER A 220 8.04 4.07 16.55
CA SER A 220 8.84 3.07 17.26
C SER A 220 10.33 3.19 16.91
N ALA A 221 11.15 3.40 17.94
CA ALA A 221 12.60 3.65 17.78
C ALA A 221 13.30 2.49 17.05
N ASP A 222 12.99 1.25 17.43
CA ASP A 222 13.58 0.03 16.87
C ASP A 222 13.09 -0.27 15.44
N HIS A 223 12.01 0.40 15.01
CA HIS A 223 11.37 0.21 13.71
C HIS A 223 11.53 1.45 12.83
N GLY A 224 12.59 2.24 13.03
CA GLY A 224 12.94 3.36 12.14
C GLY A 224 12.42 4.74 12.57
N GLY A 225 11.71 4.82 13.71
CA GLY A 225 11.33 6.11 14.32
C GLY A 225 12.54 6.90 14.84
N ASN A 226 13.65 6.22 15.12
CA ASN A 226 14.92 6.85 15.49
C ASN A 226 15.95 6.75 14.33
N SER A 227 16.36 7.91 13.82
CA SER A 227 17.37 8.04 12.76
C SER A 227 18.68 8.69 13.24
N SER A 228 18.90 8.80 14.55
CA SER A 228 20.05 9.54 15.11
C SER A 228 21.42 9.03 14.62
N ALA A 229 21.55 7.71 14.40
CA ALA A 229 22.77 7.09 13.89
C ALA A 229 23.15 7.55 12.46
N VAL A 230 22.19 8.06 11.70
CA VAL A 230 22.39 8.52 10.31
C VAL A 230 21.97 9.99 10.11
N ALA A 231 21.72 10.74 11.19
CA ALA A 231 21.16 12.09 11.12
C ALA A 231 22.00 13.04 10.25
N ALA A 232 23.33 12.94 10.31
CA ALA A 232 24.24 13.75 9.50
C ALA A 232 24.10 13.51 7.98
N LEU A 233 23.57 12.36 7.58
CA LEU A 233 23.35 12.02 6.16
C LEU A 233 21.96 12.46 5.65
N LEU A 234 21.06 12.81 6.58
CA LEU A 234 19.65 13.15 6.35
C LEU A 234 19.35 14.65 6.51
N THR A 235 20.37 15.49 6.56
CA THR A 235 20.23 16.95 6.74
C THR A 235 19.78 17.68 5.48
N GLU A 236 19.98 17.10 4.30
CA GLU A 236 19.65 17.69 3.01
C GLU A 236 19.68 16.66 1.86
N SER A 237 19.19 17.08 0.69
CA SER A 237 19.27 16.36 -0.58
C SER A 237 18.52 15.02 -0.63
N VAL A 238 17.73 14.64 0.38
CA VAL A 238 16.83 13.48 0.27
C VAL A 238 15.66 13.85 -0.64
N VAL A 239 15.42 13.00 -1.65
CA VAL A 239 14.35 13.20 -2.64
C VAL A 239 13.23 12.17 -2.51
N GLN A 240 13.52 11.01 -1.91
CA GLN A 240 12.56 9.93 -1.72
C GLN A 240 12.92 9.10 -0.49
N VAL A 241 11.91 8.58 0.21
CA VAL A 241 12.06 7.60 1.28
C VAL A 241 11.10 6.44 1.03
N CYS A 242 11.62 5.22 1.11
CA CYS A 242 10.87 3.97 0.97
C CYS A 242 10.97 3.16 2.27
N GLY A 243 9.87 2.56 2.70
CA GLY A 243 9.82 1.68 3.88
C GLY A 243 9.82 0.19 3.51
N SER A 244 10.42 -0.63 4.36
CA SER A 244 9.98 -2.02 4.56
C SER A 244 8.89 -2.04 5.64
N SER A 245 8.56 -3.18 6.25
CA SER A 245 7.68 -3.18 7.43
C SER A 245 8.28 -2.39 8.61
N VAL A 246 9.61 -2.41 8.78
CA VAL A 246 10.25 -1.97 10.04
C VAL A 246 11.58 -1.23 9.84
N ALA A 247 11.89 -0.84 8.60
CA ALA A 247 13.09 -0.08 8.25
C ALA A 247 12.78 0.92 7.12
N PHE A 248 13.72 1.83 6.87
CA PHE A 248 13.63 2.83 5.81
C PHE A 248 14.91 2.87 4.96
N ALA A 249 14.75 3.27 3.71
CA ALA A 249 15.80 3.60 2.77
C ALA A 249 15.49 4.94 2.09
N ALA A 250 16.37 5.93 2.25
CA ALA A 250 16.28 7.24 1.62
C ALA A 250 17.19 7.32 0.39
N ILE A 251 16.66 7.82 -0.72
CA ILE A 251 17.43 8.16 -1.93
C ILE A 251 17.78 9.64 -1.88
N LYS A 252 19.06 9.97 -2.05
CA LYS A 252 19.53 11.35 -2.19
C LYS A 252 19.58 11.78 -3.65
N ALA A 253 19.66 13.08 -3.92
CA ALA A 253 19.65 13.66 -5.26
C ALA A 253 20.79 13.14 -6.18
N ASN A 254 21.91 12.71 -5.63
CA ASN A 254 23.00 12.06 -6.38
C ASN A 254 22.78 10.55 -6.63
N GLY A 255 21.65 10.00 -6.20
CA GLY A 255 21.34 8.57 -6.26
C GLY A 255 22.06 7.72 -5.22
N SER A 256 22.65 8.32 -4.17
CA SER A 256 23.13 7.56 -3.01
C SER A 256 21.97 7.14 -2.10
N VAL A 257 22.12 6.02 -1.38
CA VAL A 257 21.09 5.49 -0.47
C VAL A 257 21.57 5.49 0.99
N VAL A 258 20.71 5.94 1.90
CA VAL A 258 20.91 5.90 3.35
C VAL A 258 19.82 5.03 3.97
N THR A 259 20.19 4.07 4.81
CA THR A 259 19.24 3.14 5.45
C THR A 259 19.26 3.26 6.98
N TRP A 260 18.12 3.05 7.63
CA TRP A 260 18.00 2.97 9.08
C TRP A 260 16.78 2.14 9.52
N GLY A 261 16.66 1.89 10.83
CA GLY A 261 15.65 0.98 11.41
C GLY A 261 16.22 -0.42 11.67
N ARG A 262 15.35 -1.44 11.74
CA ARG A 262 15.79 -2.79 12.12
C ARG A 262 16.77 -3.37 11.09
N ALA A 263 17.99 -3.66 11.53
CA ALA A 263 19.08 -4.11 10.66
C ALA A 263 18.72 -5.36 9.86
N ALA A 264 18.07 -6.35 10.48
CA ALA A 264 17.66 -7.61 9.84
C ALA A 264 16.58 -7.43 8.75
N HIS A 265 15.92 -6.27 8.69
CA HIS A 265 14.86 -5.96 7.73
C HIS A 265 15.28 -4.85 6.73
N GLY A 266 16.59 -4.72 6.51
CA GLY A 266 17.17 -3.78 5.55
C GLY A 266 17.56 -2.42 6.12
N GLY A 267 17.46 -2.22 7.44
CA GLY A 267 17.96 -1.01 8.10
C GLY A 267 19.49 -0.87 8.06
N ASN A 268 20.21 -1.94 7.75
CA ASN A 268 21.66 -1.94 7.53
C ASN A 268 22.00 -2.38 6.10
N SER A 269 22.59 -1.48 5.31
CA SER A 269 23.04 -1.71 3.94
C SER A 269 24.56 -1.72 3.78
N SER A 270 25.32 -1.80 4.87
CA SER A 270 26.80 -1.67 4.85
C SER A 270 27.49 -2.68 3.92
N ALA A 271 26.95 -3.90 3.81
CA ALA A 271 27.47 -4.95 2.94
C ALA A 271 27.42 -4.60 1.44
N VAL A 272 26.53 -3.69 1.05
CA VAL A 272 26.34 -3.25 -0.35
C VAL A 272 26.57 -1.74 -0.53
N ALA A 273 27.12 -1.06 0.47
CA ALA A 273 27.33 0.39 0.48
C ALA A 273 28.08 0.92 -0.76
N PRO A 274 29.14 0.26 -1.28
CA PRO A 274 29.81 0.73 -2.51
C PRO A 274 28.87 0.79 -3.72
N LEU A 275 27.92 -0.15 -3.81
CA LEU A 275 26.97 -0.22 -4.92
C LEU A 275 25.83 0.81 -4.79
N LEU A 276 25.60 1.31 -3.58
CA LEU A 276 24.56 2.29 -3.23
C LEU A 276 25.11 3.72 -3.07
N SER A 277 26.36 3.95 -3.45
CA SER A 277 27.02 5.26 -3.31
C SER A 277 26.54 6.31 -4.31
N GLU A 278 25.96 5.89 -5.43
CA GLU A 278 25.42 6.76 -6.48
C GLU A 278 24.55 5.97 -7.48
N GLY A 279 23.77 6.70 -8.28
CA GLY A 279 23.10 6.19 -9.46
C GLY A 279 21.86 5.31 -9.20
N VAL A 280 21.40 5.20 -7.95
CA VAL A 280 20.09 4.61 -7.64
C VAL A 280 18.99 5.60 -8.04
N VAL A 281 18.00 5.10 -8.77
CA VAL A 281 16.85 5.90 -9.25
C VAL A 281 15.53 5.48 -8.60
N GLN A 282 15.46 4.26 -8.07
CA GLN A 282 14.27 3.74 -7.41
C GLN A 282 14.66 2.72 -6.34
N VAL A 283 13.91 2.69 -5.24
CA VAL A 283 13.99 1.64 -4.22
C VAL A 283 12.58 1.06 -4.02
N CYS A 284 12.49 -0.27 -3.95
CA CYS A 284 11.29 -1.00 -3.61
C CYS A 284 11.58 -1.83 -2.36
N GLY A 285 10.68 -1.80 -1.37
CA GLY A 285 10.76 -2.60 -0.15
C GLY A 285 9.66 -3.67 -0.11
N ASN A 286 9.92 -4.75 0.60
CA ASN A 286 8.90 -5.67 1.10
C ASN A 286 8.94 -5.73 2.65
N GLN A 287 8.41 -6.77 3.30
CA GLN A 287 8.41 -6.82 4.77
C GLN A 287 9.80 -6.77 5.41
N ALA A 288 10.84 -7.31 4.76
CA ALA A 288 12.17 -7.45 5.38
C ALA A 288 13.37 -7.24 4.46
N ALA A 289 13.17 -6.82 3.22
CA ALA A 289 14.23 -6.60 2.25
C ALA A 289 13.92 -5.42 1.34
N PHE A 290 14.96 -4.96 0.64
CA PHE A 290 14.88 -3.92 -0.37
C PHE A 290 15.59 -4.34 -1.65
N ALA A 291 15.11 -3.79 -2.76
CA ALA A 291 15.73 -3.85 -4.07
C ALA A 291 15.82 -2.43 -4.66
N ALA A 292 17.02 -2.00 -5.02
CA ALA A 292 17.29 -0.72 -5.67
C ALA A 292 17.56 -0.90 -7.15
N ILE A 293 16.89 -0.12 -8.01
CA ILE A 293 17.18 -0.04 -9.44
C ILE A 293 18.15 1.12 -9.66
N LYS A 294 19.25 0.86 -10.36
CA LYS A 294 20.21 1.87 -10.79
C LYS A 294 19.88 2.40 -12.18
N ALA A 295 20.38 3.59 -12.52
CA ALA A 295 20.14 4.26 -13.80
C ALA A 295 20.58 3.43 -15.04
N ASN A 296 21.55 2.53 -14.87
CA ASN A 296 21.98 1.58 -15.91
C ASN A 296 21.07 0.33 -16.02
N GLY A 297 20.00 0.26 -15.24
CA GLY A 297 19.07 -0.88 -15.16
C GLY A 297 19.60 -2.08 -14.39
N SER A 298 20.69 -1.94 -13.61
CA SER A 298 21.12 -2.98 -12.67
C SER A 298 20.32 -2.92 -11.36
N VAL A 299 20.25 -4.05 -10.64
CA VAL A 299 19.56 -4.14 -9.34
C VAL A 299 20.53 -4.50 -8.22
N VAL A 300 20.40 -3.82 -7.08
CA VAL A 300 21.13 -4.11 -5.84
C VAL A 300 20.12 -4.48 -4.76
N THR A 301 20.33 -5.59 -4.05
CA THR A 301 19.42 -6.06 -3.00
C THR A 301 20.12 -6.10 -1.64
N TRP A 302 19.35 -5.89 -0.57
CA TRP A 302 19.82 -6.06 0.82
C TRP A 302 18.66 -6.32 1.78
N GLY A 303 18.98 -6.67 3.02
CA GLY A 303 18.02 -7.07 4.05
C GLY A 303 17.99 -8.58 4.25
N SER A 304 16.85 -9.12 4.70
CA SER A 304 16.72 -10.55 4.99
C SER A 304 16.80 -11.39 3.73
N ALA A 305 17.72 -12.36 3.72
CA ALA A 305 17.91 -13.28 2.58
C ALA A 305 16.63 -14.07 2.24
N SER A 306 15.87 -14.51 3.25
CA SER A 306 14.62 -15.25 3.05
C SER A 306 13.49 -14.42 2.46
N TYR A 307 13.65 -13.09 2.42
CA TYR A 307 12.70 -12.13 1.83
C TYR A 307 13.24 -11.52 0.53
N GLY A 308 14.31 -12.07 -0.05
CA GLY A 308 14.91 -11.57 -1.29
C GLY A 308 15.94 -10.45 -1.11
N GLY A 309 16.47 -10.28 0.10
CA GLY A 309 17.67 -9.46 0.34
C GLY A 309 18.92 -10.04 -0.32
N ASP A 310 18.94 -11.35 -0.59
CA ASP A 310 19.95 -12.04 -1.39
C ASP A 310 19.37 -12.37 -2.78
N SER A 311 20.01 -11.83 -3.83
CA SER A 311 19.68 -12.07 -5.24
C SER A 311 20.80 -12.79 -5.99
N SER A 312 21.78 -13.38 -5.29
CA SER A 312 22.95 -14.03 -5.88
C SER A 312 22.61 -15.10 -6.91
N THR A 313 21.51 -15.85 -6.71
CA THR A 313 21.04 -16.90 -7.62
C THR A 313 20.57 -16.38 -8.99
N VAL A 314 20.23 -15.09 -9.07
CA VAL A 314 19.77 -14.42 -10.30
C VAL A 314 20.64 -13.21 -10.68
N ALA A 315 21.81 -13.03 -10.05
CA ALA A 315 22.62 -11.82 -10.17
C ALA A 315 22.98 -11.49 -11.63
N LEU A 316 23.31 -12.48 -12.45
CA LEU A 316 23.63 -12.28 -13.87
C LEU A 316 22.45 -11.69 -14.68
N LEU A 317 21.22 -11.99 -14.28
CA LEU A 317 20.01 -11.50 -14.93
C LEU A 317 19.65 -10.07 -14.49
N LEU A 318 20.24 -9.59 -13.39
CA LEU A 318 19.99 -8.28 -12.76
C LEU A 318 21.10 -7.25 -13.01
N THR A 319 22.03 -7.54 -13.92
CA THR A 319 23.17 -6.66 -14.25
C THR A 319 22.80 -5.45 -15.10
N GLU A 320 21.70 -5.51 -15.86
CA GLU A 320 21.23 -4.43 -16.73
C GLU A 320 19.79 -4.67 -17.19
N GLY A 321 19.18 -3.60 -17.72
CA GLY A 321 17.91 -3.66 -18.44
C GLY A 321 16.66 -3.87 -17.58
N VAL A 322 16.77 -3.86 -16.25
CA VAL A 322 15.60 -3.81 -15.36
C VAL A 322 15.01 -2.40 -15.39
N VAL A 323 13.69 -2.32 -15.56
CA VAL A 323 12.94 -1.04 -15.60
C VAL A 323 11.96 -0.89 -14.45
N GLN A 324 11.55 -2.00 -13.83
CA GLN A 324 10.61 -2.00 -12.71
C GLN A 324 10.90 -3.18 -11.80
N VAL A 325 10.72 -2.98 -10.49
CA VAL A 325 10.69 -4.04 -9.47
C VAL A 325 9.40 -3.91 -8.68
N CYS A 326 8.72 -5.03 -8.48
CA CYS A 326 7.56 -5.18 -7.62
C CYS A 326 7.89 -6.19 -6.52
N GLY A 327 7.51 -5.90 -5.28
CA GLY A 327 7.61 -6.84 -4.16
C GLY A 327 6.22 -7.26 -3.69
N ASN A 328 6.11 -8.49 -3.20
CA ASN A 328 5.04 -8.89 -2.27
C ASN A 328 5.63 -9.00 -0.85
N GLN A 329 5.02 -9.73 0.09
CA GLN A 329 5.54 -9.77 1.47
C GLN A 329 6.99 -10.28 1.57
N ALA A 330 7.40 -11.27 0.76
CA ALA A 330 8.70 -11.95 0.93
C ALA A 330 9.44 -12.32 -0.37
N ALA A 331 9.02 -11.79 -1.51
CA ALA A 331 9.67 -12.01 -2.80
C ALA A 331 9.63 -10.75 -3.66
N PHE A 332 10.43 -10.75 -4.73
CA PHE A 332 10.47 -9.70 -5.73
C PHE A 332 10.33 -10.26 -7.14
N ALA A 333 9.76 -9.46 -8.02
CA ALA A 333 9.70 -9.68 -9.45
C ALA A 333 10.17 -8.41 -10.18
N ALA A 334 11.18 -8.54 -11.05
CA ALA A 334 11.71 -7.47 -11.88
C ALA A 334 11.25 -7.63 -13.33
N ILE A 335 10.75 -6.55 -13.93
CA ILE A 335 10.45 -6.47 -15.36
C ILE A 335 11.65 -5.85 -16.07
N LYS A 336 12.14 -6.52 -17.11
CA LYS A 336 13.18 -5.97 -17.99
C LYS A 336 12.57 -5.20 -19.15
N ALA A 337 13.34 -4.32 -19.80
CA ALA A 337 12.89 -3.47 -20.90
C ALA A 337 12.25 -4.22 -22.09
N LYS A 338 12.60 -5.51 -22.28
CA LYS A 338 12.02 -6.39 -23.32
C LYS A 338 10.75 -7.14 -22.85
N GLY A 339 10.28 -6.86 -21.64
CA GLY A 339 9.11 -7.51 -21.03
C GLY A 339 9.38 -8.92 -20.47
N SER A 340 10.64 -9.32 -20.29
CA SER A 340 10.97 -10.55 -19.56
C SER A 340 10.93 -10.31 -18.05
N VAL A 341 10.53 -11.31 -17.26
CA VAL A 341 10.47 -11.22 -15.79
C VAL A 341 11.53 -12.07 -15.11
N VAL A 342 12.18 -11.51 -14.08
CA VAL A 342 13.12 -12.22 -13.20
C VAL A 342 12.56 -12.20 -11.78
N THR A 343 12.52 -13.33 -11.09
CA THR A 343 11.97 -13.43 -9.73
C THR A 343 13.02 -13.97 -8.74
N TRP A 344 12.97 -13.51 -7.49
CA TRP A 344 13.81 -14.02 -6.41
C TRP A 344 13.17 -13.81 -5.04
N GLY A 345 13.79 -14.35 -3.98
CA GLY A 345 13.26 -14.35 -2.62
C GLY A 345 12.55 -15.66 -2.26
N SER A 346 11.57 -15.58 -1.35
CA SER A 346 10.87 -16.77 -0.85
C SER A 346 10.17 -17.53 -1.96
N ALA A 347 10.52 -18.82 -2.15
CA ALA A 347 9.93 -19.66 -3.19
C ALA A 347 8.41 -19.80 -3.04
N ILE A 348 7.91 -19.93 -1.80
CA ILE A 348 6.47 -20.03 -1.50
C ILE A 348 5.72 -18.71 -1.76
N HIS A 349 6.40 -17.57 -1.74
CA HIS A 349 5.83 -16.26 -2.10
C HIS A 349 6.07 -15.91 -3.58
N GLY A 350 6.37 -16.88 -4.45
CA GLY A 350 6.58 -16.61 -5.87
C GLY A 350 7.96 -16.09 -6.25
N GLY A 351 8.95 -16.20 -5.35
CA GLY A 351 10.37 -15.98 -5.69
C GLY A 351 10.90 -17.01 -6.71
N ASN A 352 10.23 -18.17 -6.84
CA ASN A 352 10.49 -19.16 -7.87
C ASN A 352 9.36 -19.16 -8.92
N SER A 353 9.65 -18.69 -10.14
CA SER A 353 8.73 -18.67 -11.28
C SER A 353 9.03 -19.76 -12.32
N SER A 354 9.86 -20.76 -12.00
CA SER A 354 10.32 -21.77 -12.98
C SER A 354 9.19 -22.53 -13.69
N ALA A 355 8.08 -22.78 -13.00
CA ALA A 355 6.90 -23.46 -13.56
C ALA A 355 6.21 -22.65 -14.67
N VAL A 356 6.38 -21.33 -14.68
CA VAL A 356 5.76 -20.41 -15.65
C VAL A 356 6.81 -19.64 -16.46
N ALA A 357 8.11 -19.95 -16.32
CA ALA A 357 9.20 -19.25 -16.97
C ALA A 357 9.05 -19.12 -18.50
N PRO A 358 8.57 -20.15 -19.25
CA PRO A 358 8.33 -20.02 -20.69
C PRO A 358 7.28 -18.95 -21.06
N LEU A 359 6.41 -18.60 -20.11
CA LEU A 359 5.37 -17.59 -20.30
C LEU A 359 5.85 -16.19 -19.87
N LEU A 360 7.04 -16.04 -19.28
CA LEU A 360 7.54 -14.78 -18.74
C LEU A 360 8.77 -14.26 -19.49
N THR A 361 9.00 -14.74 -20.72
CA THR A 361 10.19 -14.40 -21.52
C THR A 361 10.09 -13.06 -22.23
N GLU A 362 8.89 -12.55 -22.51
CA GLU A 362 8.65 -11.29 -23.21
C GLU A 362 7.23 -10.77 -23.01
N SER A 363 6.99 -9.54 -23.47
CA SER A 363 5.67 -8.89 -23.54
C SER A 363 4.97 -8.65 -22.21
N VAL A 364 5.58 -8.92 -21.05
CA VAL A 364 5.03 -8.50 -19.75
C VAL A 364 5.17 -6.98 -19.64
N VAL A 365 4.04 -6.32 -19.37
CA VAL A 365 3.96 -4.85 -19.21
C VAL A 365 3.74 -4.44 -17.76
N GLN A 366 3.23 -5.34 -16.93
CA GLN A 366 2.95 -5.08 -15.52
C GLN A 366 3.06 -6.36 -14.71
N VAL A 367 3.54 -6.24 -13.47
CA VAL A 367 3.50 -7.28 -12.45
C VAL A 367 2.89 -6.69 -11.18
N CYS A 368 1.90 -7.36 -10.63
CA CYS A 368 1.29 -7.06 -9.34
C CYS A 368 1.59 -8.21 -8.37
N GLY A 369 1.83 -7.90 -7.10
CA GLY A 369 1.96 -8.87 -6.02
C GLY A 369 0.72 -8.87 -5.13
N THR A 370 0.26 -10.04 -4.72
CA THR A 370 -0.62 -10.20 -3.55
C THR A 370 0.25 -10.33 -2.30
N GLU A 371 -0.24 -10.90 -1.20
CA GLU A 371 0.63 -11.18 -0.05
C GLU A 371 1.75 -12.19 -0.38
N ALA A 372 1.42 -13.28 -1.08
CA ALA A 372 2.33 -14.39 -1.34
C ALA A 372 2.28 -14.93 -2.78
N ALA A 373 1.77 -14.16 -3.73
CA ALA A 373 1.77 -14.52 -5.14
C ALA A 373 2.05 -13.30 -6.02
N PHE A 374 2.19 -13.56 -7.32
CA PHE A 374 2.30 -12.54 -8.35
C PHE A 374 1.37 -12.84 -9.51
N ALA A 375 0.94 -11.78 -10.19
CA ALA A 375 0.25 -11.81 -11.47
C ALA A 375 0.95 -10.87 -12.46
N ALA A 376 1.35 -11.39 -13.62
CA ALA A 376 1.90 -10.63 -14.72
C ALA A 376 0.85 -10.40 -15.80
N ILE A 377 0.67 -9.15 -16.22
CA ILE A 377 -0.18 -8.78 -17.37
C ILE A 377 0.73 -8.59 -18.58
N LYS A 378 0.40 -9.28 -19.68
CA LYS A 378 1.09 -9.11 -20.97
C LYS A 378 0.47 -8.01 -21.82
N ALA A 379 1.17 -7.57 -22.85
CA ALA A 379 0.72 -6.53 -23.79
C ALA A 379 -0.62 -6.82 -24.48
N ASN A 380 -0.98 -8.11 -24.66
CA ASN A 380 -2.29 -8.52 -25.19
C ASN A 380 -3.39 -8.62 -24.11
N GLY A 381 -3.07 -8.32 -22.85
CA GLY A 381 -3.96 -8.48 -21.70
C GLY A 381 -4.11 -9.90 -21.20
N SER A 382 -3.28 -10.86 -21.64
CA SER A 382 -3.23 -12.18 -21.00
C SER A 382 -2.54 -12.12 -19.64
N VAL A 383 -2.95 -12.97 -18.70
CA VAL A 383 -2.43 -12.99 -17.33
C VAL A 383 -1.73 -14.30 -16.99
N VAL A 384 -0.55 -14.20 -16.39
CA VAL A 384 0.22 -15.34 -15.85
C VAL A 384 0.33 -15.17 -14.34
N THR A 385 -0.09 -16.17 -13.58
CA THR A 385 0.00 -16.16 -12.11
C THR A 385 1.00 -17.20 -11.60
N TRP A 386 1.66 -16.92 -10.48
CA TRP A 386 2.54 -17.87 -9.79
C TRP A 386 2.72 -17.50 -8.31
N GLY A 387 3.23 -18.44 -7.50
CA GLY A 387 3.40 -18.28 -6.05
C GLY A 387 2.40 -19.14 -5.28
N SER A 388 2.03 -18.70 -4.06
CA SER A 388 1.10 -19.44 -3.21
C SER A 388 -0.28 -19.53 -3.84
N ALA A 389 -0.82 -20.75 -3.95
CA ALA A 389 -2.15 -21.00 -4.51
C ALA A 389 -3.25 -20.30 -3.70
N ASP A 390 -3.13 -20.33 -2.37
CA ASP A 390 -4.11 -19.74 -1.44
C ASP A 390 -4.13 -18.20 -1.50
N HIS A 391 -3.07 -17.60 -2.05
CA HIS A 391 -2.93 -16.15 -2.19
C HIS A 391 -3.00 -15.69 -3.66
N GLY A 392 -3.66 -16.47 -4.53
CA GLY A 392 -3.94 -16.07 -5.92
C GLY A 392 -2.92 -16.54 -6.96
N GLY A 393 -1.91 -17.33 -6.57
CA GLY A 393 -0.88 -17.86 -7.45
C GLY A 393 -1.34 -19.00 -8.36
N ASN A 394 -2.57 -19.48 -8.22
CA ASN A 394 -3.19 -20.49 -9.08
C ASN A 394 -4.48 -19.95 -9.72
N SER A 395 -4.40 -19.56 -11.00
CA SER A 395 -5.56 -19.11 -11.79
C SER A 395 -6.10 -20.17 -12.76
N SER A 396 -5.74 -21.45 -12.61
CA SER A 396 -6.14 -22.51 -13.56
C SER A 396 -7.64 -22.65 -13.75
N ALA A 397 -8.44 -22.44 -12.69
CA ALA A 397 -9.90 -22.50 -12.73
C ALA A 397 -10.54 -21.42 -13.62
N VAL A 398 -9.83 -20.32 -13.88
CA VAL A 398 -10.29 -19.18 -14.69
C VAL A 398 -9.41 -18.91 -15.90
N ALA A 399 -8.45 -19.79 -16.20
CA ALA A 399 -7.48 -19.61 -17.28
C ALA A 399 -8.11 -19.26 -18.65
N PRO A 400 -9.25 -19.84 -19.08
CA PRO A 400 -9.90 -19.45 -20.33
C PRO A 400 -10.31 -17.97 -20.40
N LEU A 401 -10.58 -17.35 -19.25
CA LEU A 401 -10.99 -15.95 -19.11
C LEU A 401 -9.80 -14.97 -19.01
N LEU A 402 -8.57 -15.49 -18.90
CA LEU A 402 -7.34 -14.71 -18.72
C LEU A 402 -6.45 -14.70 -19.97
N THR A 403 -7.04 -15.00 -21.13
CA THR A 403 -6.33 -15.19 -22.39
C THR A 403 -6.04 -13.87 -23.14
N GLU A 404 -6.82 -12.82 -22.89
CA GLU A 404 -6.63 -11.47 -23.42
C GLU A 404 -7.52 -10.45 -22.71
N GLY A 405 -7.29 -9.15 -22.96
CA GLY A 405 -8.23 -8.09 -22.59
C GLY A 405 -8.28 -7.70 -21.11
N VAL A 406 -7.50 -8.35 -20.23
CA VAL A 406 -7.33 -7.92 -18.85
C VAL A 406 -6.51 -6.64 -18.82
N VAL A 407 -7.08 -5.60 -18.22
CA VAL A 407 -6.45 -4.27 -18.11
C VAL A 407 -5.88 -4.00 -16.72
N GLN A 408 -6.32 -4.75 -15.71
CA GLN A 408 -5.92 -4.58 -14.32
C GLN A 408 -6.08 -5.89 -13.55
N VAL A 409 -5.16 -6.16 -12.62
CA VAL A 409 -5.24 -7.20 -11.60
C VAL A 409 -5.08 -6.52 -10.25
N PHE A 410 -5.89 -6.95 -9.28
CA PHE A 410 -5.99 -6.37 -7.93
C PHE A 410 -5.36 -7.29 -6.90
#